data_AF-C5LQ37-F1
#
_entry.id   AF-C5LQ37-F1
#
_cell.length_a   1.000
_cell.length_b   1.000
_cell.length_c   1.000
_cell.angle_alpha   90.00
_cell.angle_beta   90.00
_cell.angle_gamma   90.00
#
_symmetry.space_group_name_H-M   'P 1'
#
loop_
_entity.id
_entity.type
_entity.pdbx_description
1 polymer ?
#
loop_
_entity_poly.entity_id
_entity_poly.type
_entity_poly.pdbx_seq_one_letter_code
_entity_poly.pdbx_strand_id
1 'polypeptide(L)'
;MDPPPLPPLTSRVFVTVGTTRFDSLVQRVCQRSFLDLLHNKLGTTKVLIQYGNASIDTLKILEEASKVGRVSMMISNKLTWSLVMQEPVVSWKP
;
A
#
# COMPACT_ATOMS: atom_id res chain seq x y z
N MET A 1 5.66 37.93 10.12
CA MET A 1 6.31 36.61 10.10
C MET A 1 5.30 35.65 9.54
N ASP A 2 5.53 35.18 8.32
CA ASP A 2 4.71 34.11 7.75
C ASP A 2 4.95 32.81 8.53
N PRO A 3 3.90 32.00 8.79
CA PRO A 3 4.10 30.71 9.41
C PRO A 3 5.01 29.84 8.53
N PRO A 4 5.86 28.99 9.13
CA PRO A 4 6.70 28.08 8.38
C PRO A 4 5.81 27.19 7.48
N PRO A 5 6.26 26.86 6.25
CA PRO A 5 5.48 26.03 5.34
C PRO A 5 5.17 24.71 6.03
N LEU A 6 3.89 24.35 6.05
CA LEU A 6 3.43 23.07 6.60
C LEU A 6 4.17 21.94 5.88
N PRO A 7 4.60 20.87 6.59
CA PRO A 7 5.14 19.70 5.93
C PRO A 7 4.13 19.21 4.89
N PRO A 8 4.58 18.69 3.72
CA PRO A 8 3.67 18.19 2.71
C PRO A 8 2.74 17.17 3.37
N LEU A 9 1.42 17.39 3.26
CA LEU A 9 0.40 16.51 3.82
C LEU A 9 0.69 15.10 3.29
N THR A 10 1.24 14.23 4.14
CA THR A 10 1.45 12.82 3.78
C THR A 10 0.08 12.17 3.65
N SER A 11 -0.51 12.25 2.47
CA SER A 11 -1.82 11.66 2.18
C SER A 11 -1.68 10.15 2.28
N ARG A 12 -2.47 9.55 3.18
CA ARG A 12 -2.51 8.10 3.43
C ARG A 12 -3.84 7.57 2.93
N VAL A 13 -3.80 6.48 2.17
CA VAL A 13 -5.01 5.83 1.65
C VAL A 13 -5.15 4.46 2.31
N PHE A 14 -6.33 4.19 2.84
CA PHE A 14 -6.70 2.87 3.36
C PHE A 14 -7.68 2.21 2.40
N VAL A 15 -7.29 1.06 1.86
CA VAL A 15 -8.10 0.22 0.99
C VAL A 15 -8.49 -1.02 1.77
N THR A 16 -9.78 -1.26 1.92
CA THR A 16 -10.29 -2.51 2.50
C THR A 16 -11.03 -3.30 1.43
N VAL A 17 -10.61 -4.54 1.24
CA VAL A 17 -11.30 -5.55 0.44
C VAL A 17 -12.02 -6.47 1.42
N GLY A 18 -13.32 -6.67 1.20
CA GLY A 18 -14.17 -7.48 2.06
C GLY A 18 -13.71 -8.94 2.22
N THR A 19 -14.46 -9.71 3.01
CA THR A 19 -14.13 -11.11 3.35
C THR A 19 -14.47 -12.11 2.24
N THR A 20 -15.30 -11.72 1.28
CA THR A 20 -15.56 -12.50 0.07
C THR A 20 -14.29 -12.59 -0.77
N ARG A 21 -13.97 -13.79 -1.28
CA ARG A 21 -12.77 -14.01 -2.08
C ARG A 21 -12.82 -13.20 -3.38
N PHE A 22 -12.05 -12.11 -3.41
CA PHE A 22 -11.99 -11.12 -4.50
C PHE A 22 -10.55 -10.90 -4.95
N ASP A 23 -9.88 -12.00 -5.32
CA ASP A 23 -8.48 -12.02 -5.77
C ASP A 23 -8.21 -10.97 -6.85
N SER A 24 -9.08 -10.85 -7.85
CA SER A 24 -8.93 -9.89 -8.94
C SER A 24 -8.92 -8.44 -8.47
N LEU A 25 -9.70 -8.10 -7.44
CA LEU A 25 -9.72 -6.74 -6.88
C LEU A 25 -8.45 -6.46 -6.09
N VAL A 26 -8.03 -7.41 -5.25
CA VAL A 26 -6.78 -7.31 -4.48
C VAL A 26 -5.59 -7.12 -5.42
N GLN A 27 -5.51 -7.92 -6.48
CA GLN A 27 -4.48 -7.77 -7.51
C GLN A 27 -4.56 -6.39 -8.17
N ARG A 28 -5.75 -5.91 -8.53
CA ARG A 28 -5.94 -4.60 -9.19
C ARG A 28 -5.43 -3.44 -8.34
N VAL A 29 -5.73 -3.44 -7.04
CA VAL A 29 -5.30 -2.36 -6.12
C VAL A 29 -3.81 -2.43 -5.77
N CYS A 30 -3.14 -3.53 -6.12
CA CYS A 30 -1.68 -3.68 -5.99
C CYS A 30 -0.94 -3.43 -7.31
N GLN A 31 -1.66 -3.19 -8.41
CA GLN A 31 -1.03 -2.85 -9.67
C GLN A 31 -0.38 -1.47 -9.57
N ARG A 32 0.82 -1.38 -10.15
CA ARG A 32 1.57 -0.13 -10.23
C ARG A 32 0.76 1.01 -10.84
N SER A 33 -0.10 0.74 -11.81
CA SER A 33 -0.98 1.74 -12.42
C SER A 33 -1.93 2.41 -11.42
N PHE A 34 -2.44 1.64 -10.45
CA PHE A 34 -3.28 2.17 -9.37
C PHE A 34 -2.46 2.98 -8.37
N LEU A 35 -1.30 2.47 -7.95
CA LEU A 35 -0.41 3.15 -7.01
C LEU A 35 0.15 4.46 -7.59
N ASP A 36 0.56 4.45 -8.86
CA ASP A 36 1.03 5.63 -9.58
C ASP A 36 -0.11 6.66 -9.72
N LEU A 37 -1.35 6.21 -9.91
CA LEU A 37 -2.51 7.10 -9.93
C LEU A 37 -2.70 7.77 -8.55
N LEU A 38 -2.66 7.01 -7.46
CA LEU A 38 -2.76 7.57 -6.09
C LEU A 38 -1.64 8.57 -5.81
N HIS A 39 -0.41 8.22 -6.16
CA HIS A 39 0.74 9.11 -5.99
C HIS A 39 0.60 10.39 -6.82
N ASN A 40 0.34 10.26 -8.12
CA ASN A 40 0.37 11.40 -9.04
C ASN A 40 -0.87 12.29 -8.94
N LYS A 41 -2.03 11.76 -8.56
CA LYS A 41 -3.28 12.52 -8.44
C LYS A 41 -3.57 13.01 -7.03
N LEU A 42 -3.20 12.25 -6.02
CA LEU A 42 -3.55 12.53 -4.61
C LEU A 42 -2.33 12.85 -3.74
N GLY A 43 -1.11 12.78 -4.29
CA GLY A 43 0.12 12.95 -3.51
C GLY A 43 0.31 11.86 -2.47
N THR A 44 -0.33 10.71 -2.64
CA THR A 44 -0.30 9.63 -1.65
C THR A 44 1.07 8.99 -1.60
N THR A 45 1.66 8.95 -0.41
CA THR A 45 2.97 8.33 -0.17
C THR A 45 2.86 7.01 0.58
N LYS A 46 1.69 6.72 1.17
CA LYS A 46 1.42 5.48 1.90
C LYS A 46 0.04 4.92 1.57
N VAL A 47 0.00 3.63 1.26
CA VAL A 47 -1.24 2.89 0.99
C VAL A 47 -1.29 1.67 1.91
N LEU A 48 -2.38 1.51 2.64
CA LEU A 48 -2.60 0.33 3.48
C LEU A 48 -3.75 -0.49 2.90
N ILE A 49 -3.46 -1.72 2.51
CA ILE A 49 -4.39 -2.64 1.88
C ILE A 49 -4.72 -3.75 2.87
N GLN A 50 -5.96 -3.76 3.32
CA GLN A 50 -6.52 -4.82 4.13
C GLN A 50 -7.38 -5.73 3.25
N TYR A 51 -7.16 -7.03 3.29
CA TYR A 51 -7.95 -8.02 2.55
C TYR A 51 -8.39 -9.16 3.47
N GLY A 52 -9.48 -9.83 3.10
CA GLY A 52 -9.95 -11.02 3.79
C GLY A 52 -9.41 -12.30 3.18
N ASN A 53 -10.31 -13.14 2.68
CA ASN A 53 -9.97 -14.42 2.06
C ASN A 53 -9.32 -14.18 0.68
N ALA A 54 -8.00 -14.33 0.57
CA ALA A 54 -7.27 -14.26 -0.69
C ALA A 54 -6.49 -15.55 -0.95
N SER A 55 -6.29 -15.85 -2.23
CA SER A 55 -5.51 -17.01 -2.69
C SER A 55 -4.01 -16.81 -2.46
N ILE A 56 -3.27 -17.92 -2.41
CA ILE A 56 -1.81 -17.94 -2.28
C ILE A 56 -1.14 -17.16 -3.43
N ASP A 57 -1.69 -17.24 -4.65
CA ASP A 57 -1.16 -16.50 -5.80
C ASP A 57 -1.30 -15.00 -5.60
N THR A 58 -2.43 -14.55 -5.04
CA THR A 58 -2.62 -13.16 -4.64
C THR A 58 -1.65 -12.74 -3.54
N LEU A 59 -1.32 -13.60 -2.58
CA LEU A 59 -0.32 -13.30 -1.54
C LEU A 59 1.07 -13.08 -2.13
N LYS A 60 1.48 -13.88 -3.11
CA LYS A 60 2.76 -13.69 -3.81
C LYS A 60 2.80 -12.37 -4.57
N ILE A 61 1.71 -12.02 -5.26
CA ILE A 61 1.59 -10.74 -5.98
C ILE A 61 1.67 -9.56 -5.00
N LEU A 62 1.00 -9.68 -3.85
CA LEU A 62 1.03 -8.69 -2.77
C LEU A 62 2.46 -8.46 -2.26
N GLU A 63 3.21 -9.54 -2.03
CA GLU A 63 4.59 -9.49 -1.56
C GLU A 63 5.54 -8.86 -2.60
N GLU A 64 5.35 -9.16 -3.88
CA GLU A 64 6.14 -8.53 -4.94
C GLU A 64 5.76 -7.05 -5.10
N ALA A 65 4.47 -6.71 -4.99
CA ALA A 65 4.01 -5.33 -5.08
C ALA A 65 4.52 -4.47 -3.91
N SER A 66 4.70 -5.00 -2.70
CA SER A 66 5.28 -4.25 -1.58
C SER A 66 6.76 -3.90 -1.79
N LYS A 67 7.47 -4.65 -2.63
CA LYS A 67 8.88 -4.41 -2.96
C LYS A 67 9.05 -3.35 -4.05
N VAL A 68 7.97 -3.03 -4.79
CA VAL A 68 8.04 -2.18 -5.98
C VAL A 68 7.46 -0.79 -5.70
N GLY A 69 8.34 0.15 -5.35
CA GLY A 69 8.14 1.57 -5.70
C GLY A 69 7.98 2.60 -4.58
N ARG A 70 7.72 3.84 -5.02
CA ARG A 70 7.75 5.11 -4.26
C ARG A 70 6.69 5.26 -3.17
N VAL A 71 5.73 4.33 -3.11
CA VAL A 71 4.60 4.34 -2.17
C VAL A 71 4.79 3.19 -1.19
N SER A 72 4.89 3.49 0.10
CA SER A 72 4.99 2.45 1.12
C SER A 72 3.65 1.72 1.24
N MET A 73 3.67 0.41 1.01
CA MET A 73 2.47 -0.42 1.01
C MET A 73 2.46 -1.33 2.24
N MET A 74 1.36 -1.29 3.00
CA MET A 74 1.16 -2.15 4.17
C MET A 74 0.02 -3.11 3.90
N ILE A 75 0.25 -4.40 4.15
CA ILE A 75 -0.65 -5.47 3.72
C ILE A 75 -1.09 -6.24 4.97
N SER A 76 -2.41 -6.34 5.19
CA SER A 76 -2.98 -6.97 6.38
C SER A 76 -4.12 -7.92 6.03
N ASN A 77 -4.10 -9.12 6.61
CA ASN A 77 -5.18 -10.10 6.48
C ASN A 77 -6.18 -9.94 7.65
N LYS A 78 -7.46 -9.75 7.32
CA LYS A 78 -8.55 -9.66 8.32
C LYS A 78 -8.76 -10.94 9.14
N LEU A 79 -8.38 -12.10 8.62
CA LEU A 79 -8.59 -13.40 9.27
C LEU A 79 -7.54 -13.70 10.34
N THR A 80 -6.34 -13.10 10.26
CA THR A 80 -5.23 -13.46 11.14
C THR A 80 -4.56 -12.29 11.85
N TRP A 81 -5.03 -11.04 11.66
CA TRP A 81 -4.39 -9.83 12.20
C TRP A 81 -2.87 -9.76 11.97
N SER A 82 -2.36 -10.48 10.96
CA SER A 82 -0.94 -10.50 10.64
C SER A 82 -0.64 -9.29 9.78
N LEU A 83 0.18 -8.37 10.30
CA LEU A 83 0.66 -7.22 9.58
C LEU A 83 1.97 -7.58 8.91
N VAL A 84 1.99 -7.60 7.57
CA VAL A 84 3.26 -7.71 6.83
C VAL A 84 3.87 -6.32 6.80
N MET A 85 4.72 -6.03 7.79
CA MET A 85 5.57 -4.85 7.81
C MET A 85 6.83 -5.16 6.99
N GLN A 86 6.96 -4.58 5.80
CA GLN A 86 8.28 -4.39 5.21
C GLN A 86 8.60 -2.91 5.26
N GLU A 87 9.61 -2.57 6.06
CA GLU A 87 10.17 -1.22 6.06
C GLU A 87 10.68 -0.91 4.66
N PRO A 88 10.47 0.32 4.15
CA PRO A 88 11.10 0.71 2.90
C PRO A 88 12.62 0.61 3.09
N VAL A 89 13.29 -0.17 2.24
CA VAL A 89 14.76 -0.14 2.11
C VAL A 89 15.13 1.21 1.50
N VAL A 90 15.15 2.26 2.34
CA VAL A 90 15.77 3.53 1.99
C VAL A 90 17.20 3.44 2.54
N SER A 91 18.09 2.87 1.72
CA SER A 91 19.53 2.96 1.96
C SER A 91 19.95 4.42 1.79
N TRP A 92 19.94 5.19 2.88
CA TRP A 92 20.72 6.42 2.97
C TRP A 92 22.12 6.02 3.43
N LYS A 93 23.08 6.05 2.51
CA LYS A 93 24.50 6.13 2.88
C LYS A 93 24.84 7.62 3.05
N PRO A 94 25.41 8.05 4.19
CA PRO A 94 26.21 9.27 4.22
C PRO A 94 27.51 9.10 3.42
#